data_AF-A0A935HGJ4-F1
#
_entry.id   AF-A0A935HGJ4-F1
#
_cell.length_a   1.000
_cell.length_b   1.000
_cell.length_c   1.000
_cell.angle_alpha   90.00
_cell.angle_beta   90.00
_cell.angle_gamma   90.00
#
_symmetry.space_group_name_H-M   'P 1'
#
loop_
_entity.id
_entity.type
_entity.pdbx_description
1 polymer ?
#
loop_
_entity_poly.entity_id
_entity_poly.type
_entity_poly.pdbx_seq_one_letter_code
_entity_poly.pdbx_strand_id
1 'polypeptide(L)'
;MVRQAIRITAERRSTKIIDELNGSPQISQEARQLIDYYESNKTRMNYPQYKKIGAGIIGSGAIESAHRTVVQKRMKQSGQRWSRRGAQNMLNLRVTKKNNRWSKIVELVKEDFFREAA
;
A
#
# COMPACT_ATOMS: atom_id res chain seq x y z
N MET A 1 4.41 16.33 3.88
CA MET A 1 5.34 16.19 2.75
C MET A 1 4.83 15.32 1.58
N VAL A 2 3.97 14.31 1.77
CA VAL A 2 3.50 13.43 0.66
C VAL A 2 2.37 14.04 -0.22
N ARG A 3 1.71 15.12 0.22
CA ARG A 3 0.58 15.72 -0.52
C ARG A 3 0.97 16.59 -1.73
N GLN A 4 2.21 17.09 -1.82
CA GLN A 4 2.64 17.93 -2.95
C GLN A 4 3.15 17.12 -4.15
N ALA A 5 3.67 15.90 -3.93
CA ALA A 5 4.26 15.10 -4.99
C ALA A 5 3.24 14.62 -6.05
N ILE A 6 2.00 14.33 -5.63
CA ILE A 6 0.98 13.74 -6.52
C ILE A 6 0.43 14.77 -7.54
N ARG A 7 0.58 16.08 -7.31
CA ARG A 7 0.07 17.12 -8.23
C ARG A 7 1.01 17.40 -9.41
N ILE A 8 2.28 16.99 -9.34
CA ILE A 8 3.26 17.18 -10.42
C ILE A 8 3.17 16.05 -11.46
N THR A 9 2.63 14.89 -11.08
CA THR A 9 2.51 13.69 -11.91
C THR A 9 1.27 13.69 -12.83
N ALA A 10 0.96 14.85 -13.42
CA ALA A 10 0.12 14.94 -14.61
C ALA A 10 1.05 15.15 -15.83
N GLU A 11 1.94 14.16 -16.00
CA GLU A 11 2.60 13.69 -17.24
C GLU A 11 3.39 14.60 -18.17
N ARG A 12 3.23 15.92 -18.14
CA ARG A 12 4.06 16.83 -18.95
C ARG A 12 5.01 17.68 -18.12
N ARG A 13 4.89 17.64 -16.80
CA ARG A 13 5.74 18.41 -15.88
C ARG A 13 6.95 17.62 -15.40
N SER A 14 6.82 16.31 -15.17
CA SER A 14 7.92 15.49 -14.63
C SER A 14 9.08 15.33 -15.61
N THR A 15 8.81 15.10 -16.89
CA THR A 15 9.87 15.00 -17.91
C THR A 15 10.60 16.33 -18.08
N LYS A 16 9.87 17.45 -18.16
CA LYS A 16 10.46 18.79 -18.23
C LYS A 16 11.36 19.10 -17.04
N ILE A 17 10.94 18.76 -15.83
CA ILE A 17 11.74 18.98 -14.61
C ILE A 17 13.02 18.14 -14.64
N ILE A 18 12.95 16.89 -15.10
CA ILE A 18 14.13 16.02 -15.23
C ILE A 18 15.11 16.60 -16.26
N ASP A 19 14.60 17.06 -17.40
CA ASP A 19 15.41 17.69 -18.45
C ASP A 19 16.09 18.98 -17.94
N GLU A 20 15.36 19.82 -17.19
CA GLU A 20 15.88 21.03 -16.55
C GLU A 20 16.96 20.71 -15.49
N LEU A 21 16.74 19.67 -14.68
CA LEU A 21 17.71 19.24 -13.66
C LEU A 21 18.97 18.65 -14.27
N ASN A 22 18.84 17.86 -15.35
CA ASN A 22 19.98 17.30 -16.09
C ASN A 22 20.83 18.40 -16.76
N GLY A 23 20.22 19.53 -17.14
CA GLY A 23 20.92 20.69 -17.68
C GLY A 23 21.61 21.58 -16.64
N SER A 24 21.40 21.33 -15.34
CA SER A 24 21.97 22.15 -14.27
C SER A 24 23.42 21.72 -13.93
N PRO A 25 24.40 22.64 -13.92
CA PRO A 25 25.79 22.32 -13.63
C PRO A 25 26.05 21.87 -12.17
N GLN A 26 25.13 22.18 -11.25
CA GLN A 26 25.19 21.73 -9.85
C GLN A 26 23.89 20.98 -9.48
N ILE A 27 23.81 19.72 -9.88
CA ILE A 27 22.75 18.80 -9.42
C ILE A 27 23.18 18.08 -8.12
N SER A 28 22.30 18.02 -7.13
CA SER A 28 22.57 17.29 -5.88
C SER A 28 22.55 15.78 -6.09
N GLN A 29 23.19 15.04 -5.18
CA GLN A 29 23.20 13.58 -5.24
C GLN A 29 21.80 12.99 -5.07
N GLU A 30 20.97 13.59 -4.21
CA GLU A 30 19.57 13.20 -3.99
C GLU A 30 18.73 13.40 -5.24
N ALA A 31 18.97 14.50 -5.98
CA ALA A 31 18.30 14.76 -7.23
C ALA A 31 18.69 13.75 -8.31
N ARG A 32 19.98 13.37 -8.41
CA ARG A 32 20.42 12.28 -9.30
C ARG A 32 19.72 10.95 -8.97
N GLN A 33 19.70 10.56 -7.70
CA GLN A 33 19.02 9.33 -7.26
C GLN A 33 17.53 9.32 -7.61
N LEU A 34 16.87 10.48 -7.48
CA LEU A 34 15.46 10.61 -7.83
C LEU A 34 15.21 10.49 -9.35
N ILE A 35 16.10 11.06 -10.17
CA ILE A 35 16.07 10.93 -11.63
C ILE A 35 16.23 9.45 -12.01
N ASP A 36 17.27 8.79 -11.51
CA ASP A 36 17.53 7.36 -11.77
C ASP A 36 16.32 6.49 -11.38
N TYR A 37 15.73 6.76 -10.22
CA TYR A 37 14.52 6.07 -9.77
C TYR A 37 13.34 6.31 -10.73
N TYR A 38 13.13 7.56 -11.15
CA TYR A 38 12.05 7.90 -12.06
C TYR A 38 12.22 7.22 -13.43
N GLU A 39 13.41 7.30 -14.01
CA GLU A 39 13.72 6.69 -15.32
C GLU A 39 13.56 5.18 -15.29
N SER A 40 14.14 4.52 -14.29
CA SER A 40 14.03 3.06 -14.11
C SER A 40 12.59 2.57 -13.89
N ASN A 41 11.72 3.40 -13.32
CA ASN A 41 10.32 3.05 -13.05
C ASN A 41 9.32 3.65 -14.04
N LYS A 42 9.77 4.34 -15.09
CA LYS A 42 8.91 5.07 -16.04
C LYS A 42 7.80 4.20 -16.65
N THR A 43 8.12 2.95 -16.97
CA THR A 43 7.16 1.97 -17.52
C THR A 43 6.01 1.64 -16.56
N ARG A 44 6.24 1.76 -15.25
CA ARG A 44 5.25 1.48 -14.19
C ARG A 44 4.36 2.69 -13.90
N MET A 45 4.70 3.87 -14.44
CA MET A 45 4.04 5.15 -14.19
C MET A 45 3.09 5.58 -15.33
N ASN A 46 2.44 4.62 -16.01
CA ASN A 46 1.44 4.92 -17.05
C ASN A 46 0.09 5.35 -16.45
N TYR A 47 0.08 6.50 -15.79
CA TYR A 47 -1.09 7.02 -15.09
C TYR A 47 -2.35 7.25 -15.96
N PRO A 48 -2.27 7.67 -17.24
CA PRO A 48 -3.43 7.85 -18.10
C PRO A 48 -4.07 6.53 -18.45
N GLN A 49 -3.27 5.50 -18.72
CA GLN A 49 -3.83 4.19 -18.96
C GLN A 49 -4.62 3.74 -17.73
N TYR A 50 -4.03 3.88 -16.53
CA TYR A 50 -4.72 3.54 -15.29
C TYR A 50 -5.98 4.38 -15.03
N LYS A 51 -5.96 5.67 -15.37
CA LYS A 51 -7.18 6.51 -15.32
C LYS A 51 -8.23 6.08 -16.34
N LYS A 52 -7.83 5.77 -17.57
CA LYS A 52 -8.73 5.35 -18.66
C LYS A 52 -9.42 4.02 -18.36
N ILE A 53 -8.70 3.05 -17.79
CA ILE A 53 -9.29 1.76 -17.40
C ILE A 53 -10.10 1.85 -16.09
N GLY A 54 -10.24 3.05 -15.50
CA GLY A 54 -11.01 3.23 -14.29
C GLY A 54 -10.38 2.57 -13.06
N ALA A 55 -9.04 2.51 -12.96
CA ALA A 55 -8.33 1.92 -11.82
C ALA A 55 -8.58 2.64 -10.47
N GLY A 56 -9.46 3.65 -10.44
CA GLY A 56 -9.89 4.34 -9.24
C GLY A 56 -8.80 5.25 -8.68
N ILE A 57 -8.55 5.14 -7.37
CA ILE A 57 -7.60 5.99 -6.66
C ILE A 57 -6.18 5.54 -6.99
N ILE A 58 -5.45 6.40 -7.69
CA ILE A 58 -4.03 6.21 -7.98
C ILE A 58 -3.24 6.87 -6.83
N GLY A 59 -2.92 6.07 -5.81
CA GLY A 59 -2.10 6.50 -4.68
C GLY A 59 -2.02 5.45 -3.57
N SER A 60 -0.95 5.50 -2.77
CA SER A 60 -0.71 4.54 -1.68
C SER A 60 -1.59 4.76 -0.45
N GLY A 61 -2.34 5.86 -0.37
CA GLY A 61 -3.05 6.27 0.86
C GLY A 61 -4.04 5.22 1.41
N ALA A 62 -4.78 4.54 0.54
CA ALA A 62 -5.68 3.47 0.96
C ALA A 62 -4.90 2.27 1.56
N ILE A 63 -3.79 1.89 0.94
CA ILE A 63 -2.92 0.81 1.40
C ILE A 63 -2.22 1.19 2.72
N GLU A 64 -1.71 2.41 2.83
CA GLU A 64 -1.10 2.92 4.06
C GLU A 64 -2.09 2.96 5.22
N SER A 65 -3.34 3.38 4.94
CA SER A 65 -4.42 3.37 5.93
C SER A 65 -4.75 1.95 6.37
N ALA A 66 -4.86 0.99 5.43
CA ALA A 66 -5.08 -0.41 5.75
C ALA A 66 -3.92 -0.99 6.59
N HIS A 67 -2.68 -0.73 6.21
CA HIS A 67 -1.50 -1.15 6.96
C HIS A 67 -1.51 -0.60 8.40
N ARG A 68 -1.82 0.69 8.58
CA ARG A 68 -1.90 1.31 9.91
C ARG A 68 -3.04 0.72 10.75
N THR A 69 -4.22 0.55 10.16
CA THR A 69 -5.44 0.22 10.91
C THR A 69 -5.63 -1.29 11.15
N VAL A 70 -5.24 -2.13 10.19
CA VAL A 70 -5.37 -3.59 10.26
C VAL A 70 -4.15 -4.20 10.94
N VAL A 71 -2.95 -3.88 10.46
CA VAL A 71 -1.70 -4.51 10.92
C VAL A 71 -1.17 -3.80 12.16
N GLN A 72 -0.71 -2.55 12.02
CA GLN A 72 0.07 -1.87 13.07
C GLN A 72 -0.69 -1.73 14.39
N LYS A 73 -1.96 -1.29 14.32
CA LYS A 73 -2.81 -1.13 15.52
C LYS A 73 -2.92 -2.39 16.38
N ARG A 74 -2.76 -3.59 15.81
CA ARG A 74 -2.81 -4.84 16.57
C ARG A 74 -1.45 -5.44 16.86
N MET A 75 -0.51 -5.34 15.92
CA MET A 75 0.72 -6.14 15.93
C MET A 75 1.93 -5.42 16.55
N LYS A 76 1.84 -4.10 16.80
CA LYS A 76 2.93 -3.28 17.33
C LYS A 76 2.67 -2.75 18.75
N GLN A 77 1.78 -3.39 19.52
CA GLN A 77 1.53 -2.96 20.91
C GLN A 77 2.60 -3.56 21.84
N SER A 78 2.80 -2.94 23.00
CA SER A 78 3.81 -3.38 23.97
C SER A 78 3.61 -4.85 24.39
N GLY A 79 4.72 -5.56 24.57
CA GLY A 79 4.74 -6.97 25.03
C GLY A 79 4.34 -8.01 23.97
N GLN A 80 3.96 -7.60 22.76
CA GLN A 80 3.53 -8.54 21.73
C GLN A 80 4.70 -9.19 21.00
N ARG A 81 4.66 -10.51 20.93
CA ARG A 81 5.53 -11.32 20.07
C ARG A 81 4.67 -12.26 19.25
N TRP A 82 4.96 -12.35 17.96
CA TRP A 82 4.18 -13.15 17.03
C TRP A 82 5.09 -14.12 16.30
N SER A 83 4.73 -15.40 16.28
CA SER A 83 5.24 -16.31 15.27
C SER A 83 4.63 -15.97 13.91
N ARG A 84 5.28 -16.35 12.80
CA ARG A 84 4.75 -16.08 11.46
C ARG A 84 3.32 -16.63 11.28
N ARG A 85 3.08 -17.86 11.75
CA ARG A 85 1.77 -18.50 11.73
C ARG A 85 0.74 -17.75 12.61
N GLY A 86 1.13 -17.38 13.83
CA GLY A 86 0.24 -16.65 14.75
C GLY A 86 -0.15 -15.27 14.21
N ALA A 87 0.81 -14.53 13.64
CA ALA A 87 0.56 -13.25 13.00
C ALA A 87 -0.44 -13.39 11.85
N GLN A 88 -0.24 -14.37 10.95
CA GLN A 88 -1.13 -14.60 9.82
C GLN A 88 -2.57 -14.93 10.27
N ASN A 89 -2.73 -15.83 11.25
CA ASN A 89 -4.05 -16.19 11.77
C ASN A 89 -4.77 -14.97 12.35
N MET A 90 -4.08 -14.15 13.14
CA MET A 90 -4.66 -12.93 13.71
C MET A 90 -4.99 -11.89 12.62
N LEU A 91 -4.15 -11.74 11.58
CA LEU A 91 -4.44 -10.86 10.45
C LEU A 91 -5.69 -11.31 9.69
N ASN A 92 -5.86 -12.62 9.44
CA ASN A 92 -7.06 -13.15 8.81
C ASN A 92 -8.32 -12.76 9.58
N LEU A 93 -8.32 -12.95 10.91
CA LEU A 93 -9.44 -12.54 11.78
C LEU A 93 -9.69 -11.02 11.71
N ARG A 94 -8.64 -10.20 11.75
CA ARG A 94 -8.78 -8.74 11.68
C ARG A 94 -9.33 -8.26 10.34
N VAL A 95 -8.87 -8.81 9.23
CA VAL A 95 -9.37 -8.50 7.88
C VAL A 95 -10.83 -8.87 7.77
N THR A 96 -11.22 -10.06 8.23
CA THR A 96 -12.61 -10.51 8.22
C THR A 96 -13.50 -9.60 9.06
N LYS A 97 -13.06 -9.23 10.26
CA LYS A 97 -13.79 -8.29 11.13
C LYS A 97 -13.91 -6.90 10.51
N LYS A 98 -12.82 -6.35 9.95
CA LYS A 98 -12.81 -4.99 9.35
C LYS A 98 -13.65 -4.90 8.08
N ASN A 99 -13.86 -6.02 7.39
CA ASN A 99 -14.76 -6.12 6.26
C ASN A 99 -16.22 -6.43 6.67
N ASN A 100 -16.57 -6.38 7.97
CA ASN A 100 -17.89 -6.71 8.49
C ASN A 100 -18.36 -8.14 8.16
N ARG A 101 -17.43 -9.09 8.01
CA ARG A 101 -17.72 -10.49 7.66
C ARG A 101 -17.53 -11.45 8.84
N TRP A 102 -17.75 -10.98 10.07
CA TRP A 102 -17.54 -11.79 11.27
C TRP A 102 -18.48 -13.00 11.36
N SER A 103 -19.67 -12.91 10.77
CA SER A 103 -20.63 -14.04 10.68
C SER A 103 -19.98 -15.30 10.12
N LYS A 104 -19.12 -15.18 9.10
CA LYS A 104 -18.40 -16.31 8.51
C LYS A 104 -17.53 -17.06 9.52
N ILE A 105 -16.91 -16.34 10.46
CA ILE A 105 -16.10 -16.98 11.51
C ILE A 105 -16.99 -17.74 12.49
N VAL A 106 -18.13 -17.14 12.85
CA VAL A 106 -19.11 -17.79 13.75
C VAL A 106 -19.68 -19.06 13.13
N GLU A 107 -20.01 -19.02 11.84
CA GLU A 107 -20.48 -20.19 11.08
C GLU A 107 -19.42 -21.30 11.04
N LEU A 108 -18.19 -20.97 10.66
CA LEU A 108 -17.07 -21.93 10.62
C LEU A 108 -16.85 -22.63 11.96
N VAL A 109 -16.81 -21.86 13.06
CA VAL A 109 -16.59 -22.43 14.39
C VAL A 109 -17.76 -23.33 14.83
N LYS A 110 -19.00 -22.99 14.46
CA LYS A 110 -20.16 -23.84 14.73
C LYS A 110 -20.05 -25.16 13.97
N GLU A 111 -19.76 -25.12 12.68
CA GLU A 111 -19.60 -26.33 11.87
C GLU A 111 -18.50 -27.26 12.42
N ASP A 112 -17.34 -26.70 12.78
CA ASP A 112 -16.25 -27.48 13.36
C ASP A 112 -16.65 -28.09 14.70
N PHE A 113 -17.32 -27.32 15.57
CA PHE A 113 -17.79 -27.81 16.87
C PHE A 113 -18.79 -28.99 16.74
N PHE A 114 -19.70 -28.93 15.77
CA PHE A 114 -20.66 -30.01 15.55
C PHE A 114 -20.04 -31.22 14.84
N ARG A 115 -18.93 -31.07 14.11
CA ARG A 115 -18.19 -32.20 13.53
C ARG A 115 -17.37 -32.97 14.56
N GLU A 116 -16.84 -32.30 15.59
CA GLU A 116 -16.07 -32.97 16.66
C GLU A 116 -16.98 -33.66 17.70
N ALA A 117 -18.26 -33.28 17.76
CA ALA A 117 -19.24 -33.83 18.71
C ALA A 117 -20.03 -35.06 18.18
N ALA A 118 -19.78 -35.49 16.93
CA ALA A 118 -20.42 -36.61 16.26
C ALA A 118 -19.41 -37.75 16.01
#